data_AF-A0A445ELF2-F1
#
_entry.id   AF-A0A445ELF2-F1
#
_cell.length_a   1.000
_cell.length_b   1.000
_cell.length_c   1.000
_cell.angle_alpha   90.00
_cell.angle_beta   90.00
_cell.angle_gamma   90.00
#
_symmetry.space_group_name_H-M   'P 1'
#
loop_
_entity.id
_entity.type
_entity.pdbx_description
1 polymer ?
#
loop_
_entity_poly.entity_id
_entity_poly.type
_entity_poly.pdbx_seq_one_letter_code
_entity_poly.pdbx_strand_id
1 'polypeptide(L)'
;MAPAELAIVNPNKKTAVGNDVGYRLIPGATAHPLLTEDDYPQIRGAFTNPNVWVTPYNISQKNRNIKNMDIVLWHVVGIHHVPAQENFPIMPFLSTGFELRPTNCFERNPVLKTLSPNDVTWPGCPK
;
A
#
# COMPACT_ATOMS: atom_id res chain seq x y z
N MET A 1 0.80 12.69 -14.20
CA MET A 1 -0.09 11.73 -13.53
C MET A 1 -1.30 12.51 -13.00
N ALA A 2 -2.51 12.16 -13.41
CA ALA A 2 -3.71 12.82 -12.90
C ALA A 2 -3.99 12.36 -11.46
N PRO A 3 -4.55 13.21 -10.58
CA PRO A 3 -4.93 12.80 -9.24
C PRO A 3 -6.01 11.70 -9.32
N ALA A 4 -5.74 10.54 -8.73
CA ALA A 4 -6.66 9.42 -8.70
C ALA A 4 -6.55 8.67 -7.37
N GLU A 5 -7.67 8.16 -6.88
CA GLU A 5 -7.72 7.25 -5.74
C GLU A 5 -7.73 5.82 -6.26
N LEU A 6 -6.85 4.98 -5.72
CA LEU A 6 -6.82 3.56 -6.02
C LEU A 6 -7.49 2.78 -4.89
N ALA A 7 -8.66 2.21 -5.17
CA ALA A 7 -9.43 1.41 -4.23
C ALA A 7 -9.65 -0.02 -4.72
N ILE A 8 -9.56 -0.96 -3.78
CA ILE A 8 -9.91 -2.38 -3.94
C ILE A 8 -11.22 -2.57 -3.19
N VAL A 9 -12.27 -2.89 -3.93
CA VAL A 9 -13.64 -2.97 -3.41
C VAL A 9 -14.23 -4.36 -3.63
N ASN A 10 -15.12 -4.76 -2.74
CA ASN A 10 -15.99 -5.92 -2.94
C ASN A 10 -17.33 -5.44 -3.51
N PRO A 11 -17.61 -5.65 -4.81
CA PRO A 11 -18.83 -5.17 -5.45
C PRO A 11 -20.09 -5.90 -4.98
N ASN A 12 -19.95 -7.07 -4.34
CA ASN A 12 -21.09 -7.86 -3.86
C ASN A 12 -21.55 -7.41 -2.47
N LYS A 13 -20.85 -6.48 -1.82
CA LYS A 13 -21.17 -6.01 -0.48
C LYS A 13 -21.21 -4.49 -0.45
N LYS A 14 -22.35 -3.97 0.01
CA LYS A 14 -22.61 -2.54 0.14
C LYS A 14 -22.89 -2.16 1.58
N THR A 15 -22.61 -0.91 1.93
CA THR A 15 -23.07 -0.31 3.17
C THR A 15 -24.58 -0.03 3.13
N ALA A 16 -25.19 0.32 4.26
CA ALA A 16 -26.60 0.67 4.33
C ALA A 16 -27.00 1.82 3.38
N VAL A 17 -26.05 2.72 3.07
CA VAL A 17 -26.23 3.84 2.14
C VAL A 17 -25.90 3.50 0.68
N GLY A 18 -25.45 2.27 0.39
CA GLY A 18 -25.24 1.77 -0.98
C GLY A 18 -23.81 1.87 -1.53
N ASN A 19 -22.82 2.29 -0.72
CA ASN A 19 -21.42 2.38 -1.14
C ASN A 19 -20.76 0.99 -1.15
N ASP A 20 -19.88 0.72 -2.12
CA ASP A 20 -19.09 -0.52 -2.14
C ASP A 20 -18.05 -0.53 -1.02
N VAL A 21 -17.98 -1.65 -0.31
CA VAL A 21 -17.05 -1.86 0.81
C VAL A 21 -15.65 -2.13 0.28
N GLY A 22 -14.64 -1.40 0.75
CA GLY A 22 -13.27 -1.62 0.30
C GLY A 22 -12.16 -0.96 1.12
N TYR A 23 -10.95 -1.02 0.55
CA TYR A 23 -9.75 -0.37 1.06
C TYR A 23 -9.11 0.42 -0.07
N ARG A 24 -8.50 1.56 0.27
CA ARG A 24 -7.72 2.36 -0.67
C ARG A 24 -6.24 2.34 -0.33
N LEU A 25 -5.41 2.38 -1.37
CA LEU A 25 -3.97 2.56 -1.23
C LEU A 25 -3.66 4.06 -1.16
N ILE A 26 -2.99 4.47 -0.10
CA ILE A 26 -2.39 5.80 0.03
C ILE A 26 -0.87 5.59 -0.13
N PRO A 27 -0.34 5.79 -1.35
CA PRO A 27 1.07 5.58 -1.60
C PRO A 27 1.89 6.69 -0.93
N GLY A 28 3.08 6.33 -0.44
CA GLY A 28 4.11 7.30 -0.08
C GLY A 28 4.78 7.90 -1.32
N ALA A 29 5.98 8.46 -1.14
CA ALA A 29 6.82 8.82 -2.28
C ALA A 29 7.09 7.58 -3.14
N THR A 30 6.80 7.68 -4.44
CA THR A 30 7.02 6.59 -5.40
C THR A 30 8.28 6.86 -6.20
N ALA A 31 9.03 5.80 -6.50
CA ALA A 31 10.22 5.85 -7.35
C ALA A 31 9.92 5.10 -8.65
N HIS A 32 10.40 5.64 -9.77
CA HIS A 32 10.27 5.03 -11.08
C HIS A 32 11.62 4.53 -11.57
N PRO A 33 11.67 3.49 -12.42
CA PRO A 33 12.94 3.04 -12.99
C PRO A 33 13.67 4.18 -13.72
N LEU A 34 14.99 4.25 -13.50
CA LEU A 34 15.89 5.17 -14.23
C LEU A 34 16.64 4.47 -15.37
N LEU A 35 16.54 3.14 -15.44
CA LEU A 35 17.13 2.34 -16.52
C LEU A 35 16.22 2.39 -17.75
N THR A 36 16.80 2.23 -18.94
CA THR A 36 16.03 2.07 -20.17
C THR A 36 15.33 0.71 -20.19
N GLU A 37 14.16 0.62 -20.83
CA GLU A 37 13.35 -0.61 -20.83
C GLU A 37 14.04 -1.79 -21.52
N ASP A 38 14.97 -1.52 -22.43
CA ASP A 38 15.76 -2.51 -23.16
C ASP A 38 17.03 -2.96 -22.41
N ASP A 39 17.37 -2.34 -21.27
CA ASP A 39 18.53 -2.73 -20.48
C ASP A 39 18.31 -4.08 -19.80
N TYR A 40 19.33 -4.96 -19.80
CA TYR A 40 19.21 -6.32 -19.28
C TYR A 40 18.75 -6.39 -17.81
N PRO A 41 19.24 -5.54 -16.88
CA PRO A 41 18.73 -5.48 -15.52
C PRO A 41 17.26 -5.05 -15.47
N GLN A 42 16.85 -4.11 -16.34
CA GLN A 42 15.46 -3.64 -16.39
C GLN A 42 14.52 -4.68 -16.98
N ILE A 43 14.93 -5.42 -18.02
CA ILE A 43 14.17 -6.54 -18.57
C ILE A 43 13.92 -7.61 -17.50
N ARG A 44 14.95 -7.94 -16.71
CA ARG A 44 14.84 -8.90 -15.60
C ARG A 44 14.02 -8.35 -14.43
N GLY A 45 14.11 -7.04 -14.20
CA GLY A 45 13.41 -6.28 -13.17
C GLY A 45 12.12 -5.62 -13.66
N ALA A 46 11.52 -6.08 -14.76
CA ALA A 46 10.42 -5.40 -15.44
C ALA A 46 9.14 -5.27 -14.61
N PHE A 47 9.07 -5.98 -13.47
CA PHE A 47 8.06 -5.73 -12.47
C PHE A 47 8.14 -4.27 -11.96
N THR A 48 9.30 -3.60 -11.95
CA THR A 48 9.38 -2.20 -11.49
C THR A 48 8.75 -1.16 -12.44
N ASN A 49 8.29 -1.56 -13.63
CA ASN A 49 7.81 -0.61 -14.64
C ASN A 49 6.56 0.17 -14.17
N PRO A 50 5.46 -0.46 -13.70
CA PRO A 50 4.37 0.25 -13.05
C PRO A 50 4.52 0.29 -11.52
N ASN A 51 4.10 1.37 -10.87
CA ASN A 51 4.08 1.45 -9.40
C ASN A 51 3.02 0.52 -8.77
N VAL A 52 2.00 0.16 -9.54
CA VAL A 52 0.88 -0.68 -9.13
C VAL A 52 0.43 -1.55 -10.30
N TRP A 53 0.21 -2.85 -10.06
CA TRP A 53 -0.55 -3.69 -10.98
C TRP A 53 -1.46 -4.68 -10.24
N VAL A 54 -2.48 -5.18 -10.94
CA VAL A 54 -3.46 -6.13 -10.41
C VAL A 54 -3.47 -7.37 -11.29
N THR A 55 -3.45 -8.54 -10.66
CA THR A 55 -3.53 -9.84 -11.35
C THR A 55 -4.60 -10.70 -10.71
N PRO A 56 -5.25 -11.63 -11.44
CA PRO A 56 -6.06 -12.65 -10.78
C PRO A 56 -5.19 -13.56 -9.91
N TYR A 57 -5.77 -14.10 -8.84
CA TYR A 57 -5.06 -14.92 -7.85
C TYR A 57 -4.29 -16.12 -8.44
N ASN A 58 -4.92 -16.89 -9.32
CA ASN A 58 -4.26 -18.04 -9.97
C ASN A 58 -3.37 -17.55 -11.14
N ILE A 59 -2.05 -17.48 -11.00
CA ILE A 59 -1.14 -16.83 -11.97
C ILE A 59 -0.96 -17.55 -13.34
N SER A 60 -1.52 -18.75 -13.53
CA SER A 60 -1.22 -19.61 -14.70
C SER A 60 -1.53 -19.03 -16.09
N GLN A 61 -2.31 -17.95 -16.21
CA GLN A 61 -2.66 -17.34 -17.50
C GLN A 61 -2.54 -15.80 -17.49
N LYS A 62 -1.99 -15.26 -18.58
CA LYS A 62 -1.75 -13.82 -18.80
C LYS A 62 -3.02 -13.10 -19.30
N ASN A 63 -3.12 -11.79 -19.03
CA ASN A 63 -4.15 -10.87 -19.53
C ASN A 63 -5.61 -11.33 -19.32
N ARG A 64 -5.95 -11.70 -18.09
CA ARG A 64 -7.30 -12.14 -17.71
C ARG A 64 -8.15 -10.99 -17.19
N ASN A 65 -9.46 -11.21 -17.20
CA ASN A 65 -10.42 -10.35 -16.53
C ASN A 65 -10.09 -10.28 -15.01
N ILE A 66 -10.27 -9.11 -14.41
CA ILE A 66 -10.01 -8.83 -12.98
C ILE A 66 -11.25 -8.32 -12.24
N LYS A 67 -12.42 -8.30 -12.90
CA LYS A 67 -13.68 -7.81 -12.33
C LYS A 67 -14.38 -8.93 -11.56
N ASN A 68 -14.80 -8.62 -10.34
CA ASN A 68 -15.62 -9.48 -9.47
C ASN A 68 -15.09 -10.92 -9.34
N MET A 69 -13.79 -11.05 -9.09
CA MET A 69 -13.14 -12.33 -8.84
C MET A 69 -12.00 -12.17 -7.86
N ASP A 70 -11.34 -13.27 -7.52
CA ASP A 70 -10.17 -13.25 -6.66
C ASP A 70 -8.98 -12.59 -7.37
N ILE A 71 -8.47 -11.52 -6.77
CA ILE A 71 -7.44 -10.65 -7.33
C ILE A 71 -6.33 -10.40 -6.32
N VAL A 72 -5.14 -10.11 -6.84
CA VAL A 72 -3.93 -9.77 -6.10
C VAL A 72 -3.43 -8.42 -6.60
N LEU A 73 -3.25 -7.49 -5.66
CA LEU A 73 -2.62 -6.20 -5.90
C LEU A 73 -1.12 -6.33 -5.64
N TRP A 74 -0.32 -5.79 -6.54
CA TRP A 74 1.12 -5.65 -6.38
C TRP A 74 1.45 -4.16 -6.35
N HIS A 75 2.21 -3.74 -5.34
CA HIS A 75 2.63 -2.37 -5.14
C HIS A 75 4.15 -2.31 -5.05
N VAL A 76 4.78 -1.51 -5.91
CA VAL A 76 6.23 -1.29 -5.91
C VAL A 76 6.54 -0.04 -5.12
N VAL A 77 7.44 -0.21 -4.14
CA VAL A 77 8.01 0.86 -3.33
C VAL A 77 9.52 0.88 -3.58
N GLY A 78 10.09 2.06 -3.74
CA GLY A 78 11.52 2.22 -4.01
C GLY A 78 12.01 3.62 -3.66
N ILE A 79 13.34 3.78 -3.67
CA ILE A 79 14.02 5.05 -3.44
C ILE A 79 15.17 5.21 -4.44
N HIS A 80 15.50 6.45 -4.78
CA HIS A 80 16.75 6.79 -5.45
C HIS A 80 17.72 7.30 -4.40
N HIS A 81 18.70 6.48 -4.04
CA HIS A 81 19.65 6.84 -2.99
C HIS A 81 20.87 7.55 -3.59
N VAL A 82 20.94 8.87 -3.39
CA VAL A 82 22.14 9.68 -3.66
C VAL A 82 22.94 9.76 -2.34
N PRO A 83 24.11 9.12 -2.23
CA PRO A 83 24.87 9.10 -0.98
C PRO A 83 25.29 10.50 -0.52
N ALA A 84 25.24 10.74 0.78
CA ALA A 84 25.69 11.98 1.44
C ALA A 84 26.73 11.67 2.53
N GLN A 85 27.41 12.70 3.05
CA GLN A 85 28.47 12.54 4.06
C GLN A 85 27.94 11.96 5.37
N GLU A 86 26.70 12.27 5.72
CA GLU A 86 25.96 11.81 6.89
C GLU A 86 25.73 10.29 6.88
N ASN A 87 25.85 9.63 5.72
CA ASN A 87 25.68 8.19 5.60
C ASN A 87 26.92 7.39 6.04
N PHE A 88 28.04 8.08 6.33
CA PHE A 88 29.32 7.46 6.65
C PHE A 88 29.77 7.84 8.07
N PRO A 89 30.36 6.90 8.86
CA PRO A 89 30.64 5.50 8.55
C PRO A 89 29.42 4.57 8.69
N ILE A 90 28.32 5.08 9.22
CA ILE A 90 27.07 4.34 9.42
C ILE A 90 25.89 5.22 9.00
N MET A 91 25.01 4.65 8.17
CA MET A 91 23.83 5.35 7.67
C MET A 91 22.75 5.41 8.76
N PRO A 92 22.18 6.59 9.07
CA PRO A 92 20.97 6.71 9.89
C PRO A 92 19.75 6.09 9.23
N PHE A 93 18.76 5.70 10.02
CA PHE A 93 17.54 5.06 9.50
C PHE A 93 16.76 5.98 8.53
N LEU A 94 16.47 5.48 7.33
CA LEU A 94 15.56 6.09 6.37
C LEU A 94 14.24 5.31 6.35
N SER A 95 13.12 6.00 6.56
CA SER A 95 11.78 5.40 6.60
C SER A 95 10.99 5.70 5.34
N THR A 96 10.30 4.67 4.83
CA THR A 96 9.24 4.81 3.82
C THR A 96 8.05 3.96 4.24
N GLY A 97 6.86 4.34 3.80
CA GLY A 97 5.63 3.63 4.14
C GLY A 97 4.50 3.99 3.19
N PHE A 98 3.47 3.15 3.23
CA PHE A 98 2.19 3.36 2.56
C PHE A 98 1.09 2.95 3.53
N GLU A 99 -0.13 3.45 3.30
CA GLU A 99 -1.28 3.11 4.13
C GLU A 99 -2.35 2.39 3.30
N LEU A 100 -2.87 1.28 3.81
CA LEU A 100 -4.11 0.69 3.35
C LEU A 100 -5.24 1.19 4.24
N ARG A 101 -6.00 2.17 3.76
CA ARG A 101 -7.06 2.81 4.53
C ARG A 101 -8.42 2.20 4.22
N PRO A 102 -9.20 1.77 5.24
CA PRO A 102 -10.57 1.34 5.02
C PRO A 102 -11.38 2.47 4.36
N THR A 103 -12.06 2.17 3.26
CA THR A 103 -12.83 3.14 2.47
C THR A 103 -14.22 2.57 2.26
N ASN A 104 -15.23 3.17 2.92
CA ASN A 104 -16.58 2.63 3.01
C ASN A 104 -16.65 1.19 3.57
N CYS A 105 -15.60 0.74 4.27
CA CYS A 105 -15.57 -0.61 4.84
C CYS A 105 -16.53 -0.78 6.03
N PHE A 106 -16.83 0.32 6.72
CA PHE A 106 -17.66 0.37 7.92
C PHE A 106 -18.82 1.34 7.70
N GLU A 107 -19.95 1.09 8.38
CA GLU A 107 -21.12 1.99 8.35
C GLU A 107 -20.84 3.38 8.95
N ARG A 108 -19.86 3.45 9.86
CA ARG A 108 -19.41 4.67 10.54
C ARG A 108 -17.99 4.47 11.05
N ASN A 109 -17.42 5.51 11.67
CA ASN A 109 -16.09 5.44 12.28
C ASN A 109 -15.94 4.19 13.18
N PRO A 110 -15.02 3.24 12.87
CA PRO A 110 -14.88 1.99 13.61
C PRO A 110 -14.36 2.17 15.04
N VAL A 111 -13.65 3.26 15.32
CA VAL A 111 -13.06 3.53 16.65
C VAL A 111 -13.89 4.50 17.49
N LEU A 112 -15.14 4.78 17.10
CA LEU A 112 -16.01 5.74 17.80
C LEU A 112 -16.26 5.38 19.27
N LYS A 113 -16.19 4.09 19.63
CA LYS A 113 -16.39 3.59 21.00
C LYS A 113 -15.10 3.07 21.64
N THR A 114 -13.95 3.31 21.01
CA THR A 114 -12.67 2.86 21.54
C THR A 114 -12.18 3.88 22.56
N LEU A 115 -11.89 3.43 23.78
CA LEU A 115 -11.30 4.25 24.83
C LEU A 115 -9.77 4.24 24.69
N SER A 116 -9.12 5.32 25.11
CA SER A 116 -7.67 5.34 25.25
C SER A 116 -7.24 4.36 26.34
N PRO A 117 -6.01 3.83 26.28
CA PRO A 117 -5.40 3.19 27.43
C PRO A 117 -5.42 4.14 28.64
N ASN A 118 -5.54 3.58 29.85
CA ASN A 118 -5.46 4.36 31.07
C ASN A 118 -4.00 4.78 31.34
N ASP A 119 -3.82 5.98 31.88
CA ASP A 119 -2.53 6.43 32.37
C ASP A 119 -2.14 5.63 33.62
N VAL A 120 -0.92 5.08 33.63
CA VAL A 120 -0.37 4.35 34.78
C VAL A 120 0.92 5.05 35.21
N THR A 121 0.98 5.49 36.47
CA THR A 121 2.21 6.05 37.05
C THR A 121 3.21 4.94 37.31
N TRP A 122 4.45 5.12 36.84
CA TRP A 122 5.55 4.18 37.08
C TRP A 122 5.81 4.00 38.59
N PRO A 123 6.08 2.78 39.12
CA PRO A 123 6.36 1.52 38.41
C PRO A 123 5.12 0.72 37.97
N GLY A 124 3.91 1.18 38.27
CA GLY A 124 2.67 0.56 37.79
C GLY A 124 2.33 -0.80 38.41
N CYS A 125 2.92 -1.16 39.56
CA CYS A 125 2.57 -2.39 40.26
C CYS A 125 1.22 -2.24 41.01
N PRO A 126 0.28 -3.20 40.85
CA PRO A 126 -0.81 -3.37 41.79
C PRO A 126 -0.23 -3.66 43.18
N LYS A 127 -0.76 -3.02 44.24
CA LYS A 127 -0.45 -3.40 45.63
C LYS A 127 -1.04 -4.77 45.95
#